data_AF-A0AAU1VAX4-F1
#
_entry.id   AF-A0AAU1VAX4-F1
#
_cell.length_a   1.000
_cell.length_b   1.000
_cell.length_c   1.000
_cell.angle_alpha   90.00
_cell.angle_beta   90.00
_cell.angle_gamma   90.00
#
_symmetry.space_group_name_H-M   'P 1'
#
loop_
_entity.id
_entity.type
_entity.pdbx_description
1 polymer ?
#
loop_
_entity_poly.entity_id
_entity_poly.type
_entity_poly.pdbx_seq_one_letter_code
_entity_poly.pdbx_strand_id
1 'polypeptide(L)'
;MAFRGDLLATMEATYADGKAAGPPDWTTFKEYNRSFVPDYTGNTVALRPAFFEEVRDGEPVTLTFHFRTGTKVTYRITTNGTAVTGKAV
;
A
#
# COMPACT_ATOMS: atom_id res chain seq x y z
N MET A 1 -7.93 -1.69 -9.36
CA MET A 1 -8.80 -2.27 -8.32
C MET A 1 -10.20 -1.70 -8.51
N ALA A 2 -11.23 -2.51 -8.68
CA ALA A 2 -12.60 -1.96 -8.80
C ALA A 2 -13.17 -1.63 -7.41
N PHE A 3 -13.49 -0.37 -7.15
CA PHE A 3 -14.03 0.06 -5.85
C PHE A 3 -15.51 -0.31 -5.67
N ARG A 4 -16.30 -0.37 -6.75
CA ARG A 4 -17.73 -0.79 -6.73
C ARG A 4 -18.59 -0.08 -5.67
N GLY A 5 -18.31 1.21 -5.42
CA GLY A 5 -19.01 2.02 -4.41
C GLY A 5 -18.43 1.91 -2.99
N ASP A 6 -17.43 1.06 -2.78
CA ASP A 6 -16.70 0.98 -1.53
C ASP A 6 -15.62 2.06 -1.41
N LEU A 7 -15.37 2.51 -0.19
CA LEU A 7 -14.43 3.58 0.12
C LEU A 7 -13.24 3.02 0.89
N LEU A 8 -12.03 3.38 0.46
CA LEU A 8 -10.81 3.01 1.15
C LEU A 8 -10.76 3.74 2.50
N ALA A 9 -10.64 2.98 3.57
CA ALA A 9 -10.48 3.49 4.92
C ALA A 9 -9.01 3.76 5.24
N THR A 10 -8.13 2.77 4.98
CA THR A 10 -6.69 2.90 5.21
C THR A 10 -5.91 1.83 4.43
N MET A 11 -4.58 1.89 4.49
CA MET A 11 -3.66 0.90 3.94
C MET A 11 -2.64 0.50 5.00
N GLU A 12 -2.45 -0.80 5.19
CA GLU A 12 -1.30 -1.35 5.91
C GLU A 12 -0.18 -1.74 4.93
N ALA A 13 1.08 -1.64 5.37
CA ALA A 13 2.25 -2.10 4.64
C ALA A 13 3.21 -2.85 5.56
N THR A 14 3.53 -4.10 5.23
CA THR A 14 4.38 -4.97 6.05
C THR A 14 5.41 -5.74 5.24
N TYR A 15 6.60 -5.94 5.81
CA TYR A 15 7.56 -6.93 5.31
C TYR A 15 7.15 -8.36 5.72
N ALA A 16 7.89 -9.37 5.24
CA ALA A 16 7.62 -10.77 5.54
C ALA A 16 7.79 -11.13 7.03
N ASP A 17 8.60 -10.38 7.77
CA ASP A 17 8.79 -10.53 9.22
C ASP A 17 7.69 -9.83 10.05
N GLY A 18 6.70 -9.23 9.39
CA GLY A 18 5.58 -8.52 10.01
C GLY A 18 5.89 -7.08 10.43
N LYS A 19 7.13 -6.59 10.25
CA LYS A 19 7.47 -5.20 10.55
C LYS A 19 6.84 -4.25 9.53
N ALA A 20 6.60 -3.01 9.95
CA ALA A 20 6.10 -1.97 9.08
C ALA A 20 7.06 -1.69 7.92
N ALA A 21 6.49 -1.48 6.74
CA ALA A 21 7.20 -1.00 5.56
C ALA A 21 6.81 0.45 5.24
N GLY A 22 7.80 1.26 4.88
CA GLY A 22 7.64 2.69 4.59
C GLY A 22 7.24 3.54 5.81
N PRO A 23 7.23 4.88 5.68
CA PRO A 23 7.02 5.77 6.81
C PRO A 23 5.57 5.79 7.33
N PRO A 24 5.34 5.98 8.64
CA PRO A 24 6.34 5.82 9.70
C PRO A 24 6.56 4.33 10.04
N ASP A 25 7.74 3.98 10.54
CA ASP A 25 8.17 2.60 10.81
C ASP A 25 7.58 1.97 12.10
N TRP A 26 7.00 2.79 13.00
CA TRP A 26 6.39 2.31 14.25
C TRP A 26 4.98 1.73 14.09
N THR A 27 4.34 1.90 12.92
CA THR A 27 3.00 1.34 12.64
C THR A 27 2.93 0.78 11.22
N THR A 28 2.17 -0.30 11.05
CA THR A 28 1.88 -0.88 9.73
C THR A 28 0.91 0.00 8.94
N PHE A 29 0.10 0.84 9.60
CA PHE A 29 -0.85 1.74 8.96
C PHE A 29 -0.16 2.96 8.36
N LYS A 30 -0.36 3.18 7.07
CA LYS A 30 0.27 4.27 6.33
C LYS A 30 -0.61 5.51 6.31
N GLU A 31 0.01 6.67 6.11
CA GLU A 31 -0.69 7.95 6.15
C GLU A 31 -1.46 8.19 4.85
N TYR A 32 -2.78 8.38 4.97
CA TYR A 32 -3.65 8.73 3.85
C TYR A 32 -3.23 10.11 3.28
N ASN A 33 -3.30 10.27 1.96
CA ASN A 33 -2.82 11.43 1.19
C ASN A 33 -1.30 11.66 1.19
N ARG A 34 -0.53 11.17 2.15
CA ARG A 34 0.94 11.26 2.11
C ARG A 34 1.58 10.05 1.45
N SER A 35 1.23 8.85 1.90
CA SER A 35 1.78 7.59 1.40
C SER A 35 0.97 7.02 0.25
N PHE A 36 -0.36 7.14 0.30
CA PHE A 36 -1.26 6.63 -0.73
C PHE A 36 -2.50 7.51 -0.88
N VAL A 37 -3.16 7.43 -2.04
CA VAL A 37 -4.45 8.07 -2.29
C VAL A 37 -5.28 7.24 -3.27
N PRO A 38 -6.56 6.94 -2.99
CA PRO A 38 -7.45 6.30 -3.96
C PRO A 38 -7.91 7.29 -5.03
N ASP A 39 -7.92 6.84 -6.27
CA ASP A 39 -8.59 7.48 -7.40
C ASP A 39 -9.80 6.62 -7.78
N TYR A 40 -10.97 7.04 -7.30
CA TYR A 40 -12.23 6.33 -7.52
C TYR A 40 -12.71 6.42 -8.97
N THR A 41 -12.36 7.48 -9.70
CA THR A 41 -12.71 7.63 -11.12
C THR A 41 -11.90 6.67 -11.98
N GLY A 42 -10.60 6.58 -11.72
CA GLY A 42 -9.68 5.67 -12.42
C GLY A 42 -9.69 4.23 -11.90
N ASN A 43 -10.37 3.92 -10.80
CA ASN A 43 -10.31 2.61 -10.14
C ASN A 43 -8.87 2.18 -9.79
N THR A 44 -8.09 3.12 -9.25
CA THR A 44 -6.70 2.89 -8.82
C THR A 44 -6.44 3.41 -7.41
N VAL A 45 -5.34 2.93 -6.82
CA VAL A 45 -4.75 3.55 -5.63
C VAL A 45 -3.33 3.95 -6.02
N ALA A 46 -3.03 5.25 -5.95
CA ALA A 46 -1.69 5.74 -6.20
C ALA A 46 -0.85 5.61 -4.93
N LEU A 47 0.30 4.95 -5.03
CA LEU A 47 1.36 4.99 -4.02
C LEU A 47 2.24 6.20 -4.33
N ARG A 48 2.36 7.12 -3.37
CA ARG A 48 3.12 8.36 -3.55
C ARG A 48 4.61 8.13 -3.30
N PRO A 49 5.50 8.96 -3.87
CA PRO A 49 6.95 8.85 -3.64
C PRO A 49 7.32 8.77 -2.16
N ALA A 50 6.65 9.54 -1.29
CA ALA A 50 6.90 9.54 0.16
C ALA A 50 6.70 8.18 0.85
N PHE A 51 5.89 7.28 0.27
CA PHE A 51 5.78 5.92 0.79
C PHE A 51 7.08 5.13 0.62
N PHE A 52 7.80 5.37 -0.48
CA PHE A 52 8.98 4.59 -0.87
C PHE A 52 10.29 5.10 -0.25
N GLU A 53 10.28 6.27 0.41
CA GLU A 53 11.48 6.87 1.04
C GLU A 53 12.18 5.92 2.04
N GLU A 54 11.42 5.05 2.70
CA GLU A 54 11.92 4.08 3.69
C GLU A 54 11.51 2.63 3.35
N VAL A 55 11.19 2.35 2.08
CA VAL A 55 10.98 0.98 1.61
C VAL A 55 12.32 0.38 1.20
N ARG A 56 12.64 -0.80 1.74
CA ARG A 56 13.88 -1.51 1.47
C ARG A 56 13.84 -2.16 0.11
N ASP A 57 14.91 -1.97 -0.63
CA ASP A 57 15.01 -2.48 -1.98
C ASP A 57 15.13 -4.01 -2.02
N GLY A 58 14.46 -4.64 -2.99
CA GLY A 58 14.43 -6.10 -3.14
C GLY A 58 13.62 -6.86 -2.09
N GLU A 59 13.24 -6.22 -0.98
CA GLU A 59 12.40 -6.83 0.06
C GLU A 59 10.90 -6.71 -0.33
N PRO A 60 10.17 -7.83 -0.45
CA PRO A 60 8.77 -7.75 -0.80
C PRO A 60 7.91 -7.18 0.34
N VAL A 61 7.05 -6.23 -0.01
CA VAL A 61 6.09 -5.60 0.89
C VAL A 61 4.69 -6.10 0.57
N THR A 62 3.96 -6.52 1.59
CA THR A 62 2.53 -6.82 1.50
C THR A 62 1.74 -5.58 1.89
N LEU A 63 0.91 -5.11 0.96
CA LEU A 63 -0.05 -4.04 1.17
C LEU A 63 -1.41 -4.66 1.47
N THR A 64 -2.05 -4.22 2.54
CA THR A 64 -3.44 -4.58 2.83
C THR A 64 -4.28 -3.31 2.76
N PHE A 65 -5.22 -3.27 1.83
CA PHE A 65 -6.16 -2.16 1.68
C PHE A 65 -7.44 -2.48 2.44
N HIS A 66 -7.81 -1.62 3.39
CA HIS A 66 -8.97 -1.78 4.25
C HIS A 66 -10.08 -0.88 3.76
N PHE A 67 -11.25 -1.45 3.52
CA PHE A 67 -12.40 -0.72 3.03
C PHE A 67 -13.42 -0.49 4.15
N ARG A 68 -14.24 0.55 4.00
CA ARG A 68 -15.25 0.91 5.01
C ARG A 68 -16.32 -0.16 5.18
N THR A 69 -16.55 -1.00 4.18
CA THR A 69 -17.42 -2.18 4.30
C THR A 69 -16.83 -3.30 5.17
N GLY A 70 -15.54 -3.21 5.54
CA GLY A 70 -14.79 -4.27 6.20
C GLY A 70 -14.03 -5.19 5.23
N THR A 71 -14.24 -5.04 3.91
CA THR A 71 -13.48 -5.77 2.90
C THR A 71 -11.99 -5.47 3.02
N LYS A 72 -11.15 -6.48 2.81
CA LYS A 72 -9.69 -6.34 2.72
C LYS A 72 -9.19 -6.87 1.39
N VAL A 73 -8.29 -6.14 0.76
CA VAL A 73 -7.61 -6.58 -0.48
C VAL A 73 -6.11 -6.52 -0.28
N THR A 74 -5.44 -7.62 -0.61
CA THR A 74 -3.99 -7.76 -0.48
C THR A 74 -3.30 -7.61 -1.83
N TYR A 75 -2.16 -6.93 -1.81
CA TYR A 75 -1.31 -6.72 -2.98
C TYR A 75 0.15 -6.78 -2.56
N ARG A 76 1.01 -7.42 -3.36
CA ARG A 76 2.43 -7.53 -3.04
C ARG A 76 3.24 -6.68 -4.01
N ILE A 77 4.16 -5.89 -3.49
CA ILE A 77 5.10 -5.11 -4.29
C ILE A 77 6.55 -5.45 -3.95
N THR A 78 7.45 -5.18 -4.88
CA THR A 78 8.91 -5.20 -4.66
C THR A 78 9.54 -4.06 -5.44
N THR A 79 10.37 -3.26 -4.78
CA THR A 79 11.16 -2.22 -5.42
C THR A 79 12.49 -2.80 -5.92
N ASN A 80 13.02 -2.22 -7.00
CA ASN A 80 14.38 -2.43 -7.47
C ASN A 80 14.90 -1.10 -8.04
N GLY A 81 15.65 -0.34 -7.23
CA GLY A 81 16.01 1.05 -7.51
C GLY A 81 14.75 1.91 -7.67
N THR A 82 14.51 2.44 -8.87
CA THR A 82 13.32 3.25 -9.19
C THR A 82 12.17 2.42 -9.77
N ALA A 83 12.40 1.13 -10.05
CA ALA A 83 11.36 0.24 -10.56
C ALA A 83 10.52 -0.31 -9.42
N VAL A 84 9.21 -0.37 -9.63
CA VAL A 84 8.26 -1.04 -8.71
C VAL A 84 7.54 -2.11 -9.50
N THR A 85 7.63 -3.36 -9.03
CA THR A 85 6.80 -4.46 -9.54
C THR A 85 5.72 -4.78 -8.53
N GLY A 86 4.57 -5.25 -9.00
CA GLY A 86 3.45 -5.58 -8.14
C GLY A 86 2.60 -6.72 -8.68
N LYS A 87 1.98 -7.48 -7.78
CA LYS A 87 1.04 -8.55 -8.13
C LYS A 87 -0.07 -8.68 -7.09
N ALA A 88 -1.25 -9.04 -7.55
CA ALA A 88 -2.33 -9.49 -6.67
C ALA A 88 -1.89 -10.78 -5.94
N VAL A 89 -2.38 -10.94 -4.71
CA VAL A 89 -2.18 -12.14 -3.89
C VAL A 89 -3.50 -12.87 -3.78
#